data_AF-A0A7S2HIC2-F1
#
_entry.id   AF-A0A7S2HIC2-F1
#
_cell.length_a   1.000
_cell.length_b   1.000
_cell.length_c   1.000
_cell.angle_alpha   90.00
_cell.angle_beta   90.00
_cell.angle_gamma   90.00
#
_symmetry.space_group_name_H-M   'P 1'
#
loop_
_entity.id
_entity.type
_entity.pdbx_description
1 polymer ?
#
loop_
_entity_poly.entity_id
_entity_poly.type
_entity_poly.pdbx_seq_one_letter_code
_entity_poly.pdbx_strand_id
1 'polypeptide(L)'
;GALSILGAMEVADAITVGAPLAIFSLAVSLMLRCFPRTPRVFLTRERQSMEIIDVKELSHDTKRLRLSLGNRSTILGLPVGKHLVVYAPNPPSCLASGRGKGNSDPDS
;
A
#
# COMPACT_ATOMS: atom_id res chain seq x y z
N GLY A 1 -35.35 -51.44 -4.50
CA GLY A 1 -33.95 -51.03 -4.77
C GLY A 1 -33.78 -50.03 -5.91
N ALA A 2 -34.81 -49.27 -6.32
CA ALA A 2 -34.68 -48.27 -7.40
C ALA A 2 -34.43 -46.84 -6.89
N LEU A 3 -34.76 -46.54 -5.63
CA LEU A 3 -34.63 -45.19 -5.06
C LEU A 3 -33.18 -44.78 -4.72
N SER A 4 -32.26 -45.74 -4.58
CA SER A 4 -30.86 -45.45 -4.22
C SER A 4 -29.98 -45.11 -5.43
N ILE A 5 -30.43 -45.43 -6.64
CA ILE A 5 -29.63 -45.29 -7.88
C ILE A 5 -29.84 -43.91 -8.51
N LEU A 6 -31.06 -43.34 -8.38
CA LEU A 6 -31.38 -42.02 -8.91
C LEU A 6 -30.64 -40.90 -8.15
N GLY A 7 -30.50 -41.02 -6.83
CA GLY A 7 -29.75 -40.07 -6.01
C GLY A 7 -28.23 -40.09 -6.28
N ALA A 8 -27.67 -41.23 -6.68
CA ALA A 8 -26.24 -41.35 -6.98
C ALA A 8 -25.82 -40.69 -8.31
N MET A 9 -26.74 -40.64 -9.28
CA MET A 9 -26.49 -40.05 -10.61
C MET A 9 -26.45 -38.51 -10.56
N GLU A 10 -27.23 -37.87 -9.68
CA GLU A 10 -27.23 -36.40 -9.52
C GLU A 10 -25.97 -35.89 -8.81
N VAL A 11 -25.41 -36.68 -7.88
CA VAL A 11 -24.14 -36.32 -7.20
C VAL A 11 -22.94 -36.45 -8.14
N ALA A 12 -22.98 -37.39 -9.10
CA ALA A 12 -21.84 -37.64 -9.99
C ALA A 12 -21.53 -36.43 -10.89
N ASP A 13 -22.56 -35.79 -11.46
CA ASP A 13 -22.37 -34.58 -12.28
C ASP A 13 -21.96 -33.36 -11.44
N ALA A 14 -22.52 -33.24 -10.24
CA ALA A 14 -22.15 -32.19 -9.28
C ALA A 14 -20.69 -32.32 -8.80
N ILE A 15 -20.18 -33.53 -8.63
CA ILE A 15 -18.79 -33.79 -8.22
C ILE A 15 -17.83 -33.53 -9.38
N THR A 16 -18.20 -33.91 -10.61
CA THR A 16 -17.32 -33.79 -11.79
C THR A 16 -17.04 -32.32 -12.14
N VAL A 17 -17.99 -31.43 -11.94
CA VAL A 17 -17.84 -29.98 -12.21
C VAL A 17 -17.51 -29.19 -10.93
N GLY A 18 -18.02 -29.60 -9.77
CA GLY A 18 -17.81 -28.90 -8.50
C GLY A 18 -16.40 -29.05 -7.94
N ALA A 19 -15.80 -30.24 -8.04
CA ALA A 19 -14.44 -30.49 -7.55
C ALA A 19 -13.37 -29.63 -8.23
N PRO A 20 -13.31 -29.51 -9.59
CA PRO A 20 -12.29 -28.67 -10.23
C PRO A 20 -12.49 -27.18 -9.93
N LEU A 21 -13.73 -26.69 -9.81
CA LEU A 21 -14.00 -25.29 -9.45
C LEU A 21 -13.58 -24.97 -8.01
N ALA A 22 -13.82 -25.89 -7.07
CA ALA A 22 -13.37 -25.74 -5.69
C ALA A 22 -11.84 -25.71 -5.59
N ILE A 23 -11.14 -26.60 -6.30
CA ILE A 23 -9.68 -26.64 -6.32
C ILE A 23 -9.11 -25.37 -6.99
N PHE A 24 -9.70 -24.91 -8.09
CA PHE A 24 -9.27 -23.70 -8.78
C PHE A 24 -9.45 -22.45 -7.92
N SER A 25 -10.61 -22.30 -7.28
CA SER A 25 -10.86 -21.17 -6.37
C SER A 25 -9.94 -21.18 -5.14
N LEU A 26 -9.67 -22.37 -4.57
CA LEU A 26 -8.71 -22.53 -3.49
C LEU A 26 -7.29 -22.16 -3.95
N ALA A 27 -6.87 -22.62 -5.14
CA ALA A 27 -5.56 -22.35 -5.70
C ALA A 27 -5.37 -20.85 -5.99
N VAL A 28 -6.36 -20.18 -6.58
CA VAL A 28 -6.33 -18.72 -6.84
C VAL A 28 -6.32 -17.94 -5.52
N SER A 29 -7.12 -18.34 -4.53
CA SER A 29 -7.13 -17.70 -3.21
C SER A 29 -5.79 -17.84 -2.49
N LEU A 30 -5.21 -19.05 -2.51
CA LEU A 30 -3.87 -19.31 -1.97
C LEU A 30 -2.82 -18.49 -2.71
N MET A 31 -2.88 -18.43 -4.05
CA MET A 31 -1.97 -17.64 -4.88
C MET A 31 -2.05 -16.15 -4.53
N LEU A 32 -3.24 -15.55 -4.48
CA LEU A 32 -3.41 -14.13 -4.14
C LEU A 32 -2.96 -13.80 -2.71
N ARG A 33 -2.98 -14.77 -1.80
CA ARG A 33 -2.52 -14.61 -0.42
C ARG A 33 -1.02 -14.82 -0.27
N CYS A 34 -0.43 -15.71 -1.07
CA CYS A 34 1.00 -16.05 -1.03
C CYS A 34 1.86 -15.14 -1.91
N PHE A 35 1.30 -14.43 -2.90
CA PHE A 35 2.06 -13.49 -3.72
C PHE A 35 2.17 -12.13 -3.01
N PRO A 36 3.35 -11.75 -2.47
CA PRO A 36 3.52 -10.48 -1.80
C PRO A 36 3.34 -9.34 -2.81
N ARG A 37 2.46 -8.39 -2.50
CA ARG A 37 2.36 -7.15 -3.28
C ARG A 37 3.67 -6.38 -3.10
N THR A 38 4.30 -6.02 -4.22
CA THR A 38 5.51 -5.20 -4.18
C THR A 38 5.18 -3.84 -3.55
N PRO A 39 5.88 -3.44 -2.47
CA PRO A 39 5.63 -2.15 -1.85
C PRO A 39 6.00 -1.04 -2.82
N ARG A 40 5.20 0.02 -2.84
CA ARG A 40 5.50 1.18 -3.69
C ARG A 40 6.69 1.92 -3.09
N VAL A 41 7.69 2.19 -3.91
CA VAL A 41 8.86 2.98 -3.52
C VAL A 41 8.50 4.46 -3.66
N PHE A 42 8.69 5.22 -2.58
CA PHE A 42 8.44 6.66 -2.55
C PHE A 42 9.52 7.41 -3.33
N LEU A 43 10.80 7.27 -2.95
CA LEU A 43 11.87 8.05 -3.56
C LEU A 43 12.10 7.70 -5.03
N THR A 44 11.84 8.68 -5.89
CA THR A 44 12.28 8.67 -7.29
C THR A 44 13.42 9.68 -7.47
N ARG A 45 13.95 9.80 -8.69
CA ARG A 45 14.95 10.85 -9.02
C ARG A 45 14.33 12.25 -9.16
N GLU A 46 13.03 12.38 -8.89
CA GLU A 46 12.29 13.63 -8.99
C GLU A 46 12.04 14.23 -7.60
N ARG A 47 11.79 15.54 -7.57
CA ARG A 47 11.44 16.23 -6.33
C ARG A 47 10.03 15.83 -5.91
N GLN A 48 9.89 15.38 -4.66
CA GLN A 48 8.61 15.01 -4.09
C GLN A 48 8.35 15.84 -2.83
N SER A 49 7.10 16.26 -2.66
CA SER A 49 6.67 16.95 -1.45
C SER A 49 6.28 15.93 -0.37
N MET A 50 6.62 16.23 0.88
CA MET A 50 6.30 15.42 2.04
C MET A 50 5.71 16.33 3.12
N GLU A 51 4.79 15.78 3.91
CA GLU A 51 4.23 16.47 5.07
C GLU A 51 5.07 16.18 6.32
N ILE A 52 5.32 17.20 7.13
CA ILE A 52 5.96 17.03 8.44
C ILE A 52 4.88 16.66 9.45
N ILE A 53 4.95 15.44 9.97
CA ILE A 53 4.00 14.94 10.99
C ILE A 53 4.37 15.47 12.37
N ASP A 54 5.67 15.46 12.69
CA ASP A 54 6.16 15.78 14.02
C ASP A 54 7.57 16.34 13.96
N VAL A 55 7.86 17.25 14.89
CA VAL A 55 9.16 17.87 15.09
C VAL A 55 9.49 17.77 16.57
N LYS A 56 10.39 16.85 16.91
CA LYS A 56 10.82 16.64 18.28
C LYS A 56 12.23 17.17 18.49
N GLU A 57 12.41 18.04 19.47
CA GLU A 57 13.73 18.47 19.90
C GLU A 57 14.41 17.33 20.68
N LEU A 58 15.62 16.95 20.25
CA LEU A 58 16.42 15.91 20.91
C LEU A 58 17.52 16.51 21.78
N SER A 59 18.03 17.68 21.39
CA SER A 59 19.06 18.46 22.07
C SER A 59 18.94 19.92 21.59
N HIS A 60 19.68 20.82 22.21
CA HIS A 60 19.67 22.27 21.95
C HIS A 60 19.81 22.62 20.45
N ASP A 61 20.61 21.84 19.71
CA ASP A 61 20.87 22.08 18.28
C ASP A 61 20.39 20.93 17.37
N THR A 62 19.58 20.01 17.90
CA THR A 62 19.16 18.82 17.14
C THR A 62 17.66 18.60 17.20
N LYS A 63 17.03 18.59 16.03
CA LYS A 63 15.60 18.30 15.86
C LYS A 63 15.41 17.02 15.04
N ARG A 64 14.53 16.16 15.51
CA ARG A 64 14.05 14.97 14.81
C ARG A 64 12.76 15.32 14.09
N LEU A 65 12.83 15.27 12.76
CA LEU A 65 11.67 15.43 11.89
C LEU A 65 11.08 14.06 11.56
N ARG A 66 9.76 13.92 11.68
CA ARG A 66 9.03 12.75 11.23
C ARG A 66 8.19 13.14 10.02
N LEU A 67 8.51 12.55 8.87
CA LEU A 67 7.87 12.86 7.59
C LEU A 67 6.81 11.80 7.24
N SER A 68 5.71 12.23 6.63
CA SER A 68 4.67 11.35 6.10
C SER A 68 4.98 10.91 4.68
N LEU A 69 4.91 9.61 4.41
CA LEU A 69 4.94 9.04 3.06
C LEU A 69 3.54 8.98 2.41
N GLY A 70 2.52 9.52 3.07
CA GLY A 70 1.13 9.55 2.62
C GLY A 70 0.38 8.21 2.75
N ASN A 71 1.05 7.08 2.49
CA ASN A 71 0.43 5.75 2.49
C ASN A 71 1.17 4.74 3.36
N ARG A 72 0.43 3.87 4.07
CA ARG A 72 1.00 2.84 4.96
C ARG A 72 1.76 1.72 4.23
N SER A 73 1.45 1.49 2.96
CA SER A 73 2.09 0.47 2.12
C SER A 73 3.28 1.00 1.31
N THR A 74 3.61 2.29 1.46
CA THR A 74 4.70 2.93 0.73
C THR A 74 5.97 2.86 1.59
N ILE A 75 7.06 2.42 0.99
CA ILE A 75 8.39 2.43 1.61
C ILE A 75 9.20 3.59 1.06
N LEU A 76 10.09 4.14 1.88
CA LEU A 76 11.00 5.20 1.43
C LEU A 76 11.89 4.72 0.26
N GLY A 77 12.33 3.46 0.31
CA GLY A 77 13.21 2.85 -0.70
C GLY A 77 14.66 3.32 -0.65
N LEU A 78 15.06 3.99 0.44
CA LEU A 78 16.44 4.40 0.67
C LEU A 78 17.19 3.27 1.41
N PRO A 79 18.32 2.77 0.88
CA PRO A 79 19.13 1.79 1.60
C PRO A 79 19.78 2.42 2.84
N VAL A 80 20.06 1.57 3.83
CA VAL A 80 20.68 1.99 5.10
C VAL A 80 22.03 2.69 4.82
N GLY A 81 22.29 3.79 5.55
CA GLY A 81 23.53 4.56 5.41
C GLY A 81 23.53 5.57 4.27
N LYS A 82 22.40 5.78 3.57
CA LYS A 82 22.22 6.90 2.64
C LYS A 82 21.42 8.03 3.29
N HIS A 83 21.67 9.25 2.81
CA HIS A 83 21.02 10.46 3.28
C HIS A 83 20.05 11.02 2.24
N LEU A 84 19.09 11.82 2.71
CA LEU A 84 18.14 12.55 1.88
C LEU A 84 18.59 14.00 1.76
N VAL A 85 18.34 14.61 0.61
CA VAL A 85 18.51 16.06 0.41
C VAL A 85 17.16 16.71 0.58
N VAL A 86 17.05 17.62 1.54
CA VAL A 86 15.83 18.40 1.79
C VAL A 86 16.01 19.77 1.14
N TYR A 87 15.04 20.16 0.31
CA TYR A 87 15.01 21.48 -0.31
C TYR A 87 13.98 22.34 0.40
N ALA A 88 14.40 23.50 0.89
CA ALA A 88 13.53 24.50 1.51
C ALA A 88 13.94 25.92 1.04
N PRO A 89 12.98 26.84 0.82
CA PRO A 89 11.53 26.62 0.85
C PRO A 89 11.04 25.74 -0.32
N ASN A 90 9.88 25.11 -0.16
CA ASN A 90 9.32 24.24 -1.19
C ASN A 90 8.85 25.10 -2.39
N PRO A 91 9.35 24.87 -3.62
CA PRO A 91 8.95 25.67 -4.78
C PRO A 91 7.45 25.51 -5.08
N PRO A 92 6.78 26.54 -5.63
CA PRO A 92 5.34 26.53 -5.88
C PRO A 92 4.88 25.42 -6.84
N SER A 93 5.76 24.97 -7.74
CA SER A 93 5.51 23.82 -8.62
C SER A 93 5.29 22.50 -7.87
N CYS A 94 5.97 22.31 -6.73
CA CYS A 94 5.81 21.13 -5.89
C CYS A 94 4.57 21.21 -4.98
N LEU A 95 4.11 22.42 -4.65
CA LEU A 95 2.85 22.66 -3.93
C LEU A 95 1.62 22.41 -4.82
N ALA A 96 1.69 22.77 -6.10
CA ALA A 96 0.60 22.52 -7.05
C ALA A 96 0.38 21.03 -7.36
N SER A 97 1.46 20.22 -7.30
CA SER A 97 1.44 18.79 -7.61
C SER A 97 0.82 17.90 -6.51
N GLY A 98 0.70 18.43 -5.30
CA GLY A 98 0.13 17.73 -4.16
C GLY A 98 -1.02 18.54 -3.60
N ARG A 99 -2.24 18.07 -3.81
CA ARG A 99 -3.47 18.58 -3.18
C ARG A 99 -3.39 18.32 -1.66
N GLY A 100 -2.54 19.08 -0.97
CA GLY A 100 -2.53 19.23 0.48
C GLY A 100 -3.66 20.18 0.82
N LYS A 101 -4.68 19.63 1.49
CA LYS A 101 -5.87 20.30 1.96
C LYS A 101 -5.48 21.63 2.64
N GLY A 102 -5.91 22.74 2.05
CA GLY A 102 -5.72 24.07 2.63
C GLY A 102 -6.40 24.13 3.99
N ASN A 103 -5.61 24.29 5.04
CA ASN A 103 -6.03 25.14 6.12
C ASN A 103 -5.75 26.56 5.63
N SER A 104 -6.79 27.19 5.11
CA SER A 104 -6.88 28.65 5.10
C SER A 104 -6.80 29.09 6.55
N ASP A 105 -5.63 29.55 6.98
CA ASP A 105 -5.54 30.44 8.13
C ASP A 105 -5.97 31.83 7.62
N PRO A 106 -7.12 32.38 8.03
CA PRO A 106 -7.33 33.81 7.95
C PRO A 106 -6.51 34.43 9.08
N ASP A 107 -5.47 35.18 8.74
CA ASP A 107 -5.04 36.40 9.45
C ASP A 107 -3.71 36.90 8.87
N SER A 108 -3.81 37.87 7.95
CA SER A 108 -2.89 39.02 7.84
C SER A 108 -3.65 40.19 7.22
#